data_AF-A0A970TXJ8-F1
#
_entry.id   AF-A0A970TXJ8-F1
#
_cell.length_a   1.000
_cell.length_b   1.000
_cell.length_c   1.000
_cell.angle_alpha   90.00
_cell.angle_beta   90.00
_cell.angle_gamma   90.00
#
_symmetry.space_group_name_H-M   'P 1'
#
loop_
_entity.id
_entity.type
_entity.pdbx_description
1 polymer ?
#
loop_
_entity_poly.entity_id
_entity_poly.type
_entity_poly.pdbx_seq_one_letter_code
_entity_poly.pdbx_strand_id
1 'polypeptide(L)'
;CDEEERQRYGYKMVTAYEFPEVGGKSDRKDAEVYAKAQRLIRLNYSDATTLYRINMGWANQQSPAAPGFLLNLERGYWASNPKDTDDPNDKAAGSQKRVVPYVTDTKNALIMAFDTLSDPVAMASLQSAFKEAIQKHFQIEPRELSCEAMPSLNNRKEILFYEASEGGAGILRQLVEDPKVIPLLARCALEICHFDPDTLEDQGADTCGKACYNCLLDYANQSDHQLLDRFRIRDFLKELMAAECKPAGGRGSREERMIALRKRCDSELEKKWLDQIDQFMLRPPGAAQHLIESCSTLPDFFYHEYNAAIYIDGPIHDRPEEIRKDDEITNRLIAAGYIVVRFQHKEDWPEIFQRHPDIFGELQV
;
A
#
# COMPACT_ATOMS: atom_id res chain seq x y z
N CYS A 1 -20.79 33.26 0.55
CA CYS A 1 -20.74 33.14 -0.92
C CYS A 1 -20.11 31.82 -1.36
N ASP A 2 -18.85 31.49 -1.01
CA ASP A 2 -18.22 30.23 -1.48
C ASP A 2 -18.91 28.92 -1.05
N GLU A 3 -19.38 28.82 0.21
CA GLU A 3 -20.06 27.62 0.72
C GLU A 3 -21.42 27.36 0.01
N GLU A 4 -22.12 28.45 -0.34
CA GLU A 4 -23.42 28.44 -1.01
C GLU A 4 -23.29 28.07 -2.49
N GLU A 5 -22.24 28.53 -3.17
CA GLU A 5 -21.91 28.13 -4.54
C GLU A 5 -21.41 26.68 -4.64
N ARG A 6 -20.62 26.24 -3.64
CA ARG A 6 -20.19 24.84 -3.52
C ARG A 6 -21.38 23.90 -3.39
N GLN A 7 -22.42 24.30 -2.67
CA GLN A 7 -23.69 23.56 -2.58
C GLN A 7 -24.53 23.62 -3.86
N ARG A 8 -24.47 24.71 -4.64
CA ARG A 8 -25.32 24.90 -5.83
C ARG A 8 -24.81 24.20 -7.10
N TYR A 9 -23.50 24.11 -7.33
CA TYR A 9 -22.96 23.64 -8.61
C TYR A 9 -22.03 22.43 -8.54
N GLY A 10 -21.41 22.18 -7.38
CA GLY A 10 -20.41 21.12 -7.21
C GLY A 10 -19.13 21.33 -8.04
N TYR A 11 -18.04 20.68 -7.63
CA TYR A 11 -16.76 20.74 -8.34
C TYR A 11 -16.36 19.38 -8.89
N LYS A 12 -15.69 19.38 -10.04
CA LYS A 12 -15.03 18.20 -10.59
C LYS A 12 -13.67 18.06 -9.91
N MET A 13 -13.61 17.25 -8.86
CA MET A 13 -12.37 16.94 -8.17
C MET A 13 -11.65 15.76 -8.84
N VAL A 14 -10.33 15.86 -8.95
CA VAL A 14 -9.44 14.77 -9.37
C VAL A 14 -8.40 14.54 -8.30
N THR A 15 -8.17 13.26 -7.99
CA THR A 15 -7.13 12.84 -7.06
C THR A 15 -5.91 12.40 -7.86
N ALA A 16 -4.74 12.85 -7.43
CA ALA A 16 -3.46 12.31 -7.88
C ALA A 16 -2.61 12.01 -6.65
N TYR A 17 -1.60 11.16 -6.80
CA TYR A 17 -0.69 10.82 -5.72
C TYR A 17 0.75 10.79 -6.22
N GLU A 18 1.68 10.98 -5.31
CA GLU A 18 3.11 10.91 -5.55
C GLU A 18 3.78 10.24 -4.36
N PHE A 19 4.56 9.20 -4.63
CA PHE A 19 5.39 8.58 -3.60
C PHE A 19 6.63 9.46 -3.34
N PRO A 20 7.07 9.57 -2.09
CA PRO A 20 8.27 10.33 -1.76
C PRO A 20 9.49 9.73 -2.46
N GLU A 21 10.52 10.54 -2.70
CA GLU A 21 11.80 10.08 -3.24
C GLU A 21 12.94 10.38 -2.29
N VAL A 22 13.82 9.40 -2.06
CA VAL A 22 15.05 9.55 -1.29
C VAL A 22 16.21 9.06 -2.16
N GLY A 23 17.17 9.95 -2.46
CA GLY A 23 18.32 9.64 -3.31
C GLY A 23 17.94 9.30 -4.76
N GLY A 24 16.89 9.92 -5.29
CA GLY A 24 16.39 9.69 -6.67
C GLY A 24 15.69 8.35 -6.87
N LYS A 25 15.24 7.72 -5.79
CA LYS A 25 14.46 6.48 -5.81
C LYS A 25 13.20 6.67 -4.98
N SER A 26 12.07 6.14 -5.46
CA SER A 26 10.81 6.13 -4.71
C SER A 26 10.94 5.43 -3.36
N ASP A 27 10.42 6.03 -2.30
CA ASP A 27 10.40 5.53 -0.93
C ASP A 27 9.06 4.88 -0.61
N ARG A 28 8.99 3.60 -0.96
CA ARG A 28 7.80 2.77 -0.86
C ARG A 28 8.16 1.30 -0.63
N LYS A 29 7.19 0.54 -0.15
CA LYS A 29 7.22 -0.91 0.01
C LYS A 29 6.34 -1.53 -1.07
N ASP A 30 6.88 -2.52 -1.77
CA ASP A 30 6.19 -3.22 -2.84
C ASP A 30 5.88 -4.66 -2.42
N ALA A 31 4.73 -5.18 -2.87
CA ALA A 31 4.37 -6.59 -2.77
C ALA A 31 3.57 -7.03 -3.98
N GLU A 32 3.66 -8.31 -4.29
CA GLU A 32 2.98 -8.92 -5.42
C GLU A 32 2.15 -10.12 -4.94
N VAL A 33 0.92 -10.22 -5.42
CA VAL A 33 -0.02 -11.29 -5.03
C VAL A 33 -0.23 -12.22 -6.21
N TYR A 34 0.04 -13.50 -6.01
CA TYR A 34 -0.01 -14.53 -7.04
C TYR A 34 -1.06 -15.59 -6.72
N ALA A 35 -1.90 -15.93 -7.68
CA ALA A 35 -2.63 -17.19 -7.65
C ALA A 35 -1.90 -18.19 -8.54
N LYS A 36 -1.35 -19.24 -7.93
CA LYS A 36 -0.46 -20.20 -8.61
C LYS A 36 0.74 -19.45 -9.22
N ALA A 37 0.82 -19.36 -10.55
CA ALA A 37 1.90 -18.69 -11.28
C ALA A 37 1.47 -17.35 -11.92
N GLN A 38 0.21 -16.92 -11.75
CA GLN A 38 -0.31 -15.70 -12.35
C GLN A 38 -0.35 -14.58 -11.29
N ARG A 39 0.30 -13.44 -11.59
CA ARG A 39 0.18 -12.25 -10.74
C ARG A 39 -1.22 -11.66 -10.89
N LEU A 40 -1.92 -11.51 -9.77
CA LEU A 40 -3.26 -10.92 -9.72
C LEU A 40 -3.18 -9.43 -9.37
N ILE A 41 -2.36 -9.08 -8.37
CA ILE A 41 -2.31 -7.75 -7.76
C ILE A 41 -0.86 -7.28 -7.59
N ARG A 42 -0.64 -5.98 -7.81
CA ARG A 42 0.53 -5.24 -7.30
C ARG A 42 0.09 -4.29 -6.19
N LEU A 43 0.86 -4.28 -5.12
CA LEU A 43 0.68 -3.42 -3.96
C LEU A 43 1.87 -2.47 -3.86
N ASN A 44 1.59 -1.18 -3.72
CA ASN A 44 2.61 -0.16 -3.52
C ASN A 44 2.21 0.72 -2.34
N TYR A 45 2.98 0.67 -1.26
CA TYR A 45 2.69 1.38 -0.01
C TYR A 45 3.77 2.38 0.36
N SER A 46 3.39 3.55 0.87
CA SER A 46 4.34 4.47 1.51
C SER A 46 3.72 5.19 2.69
N ASP A 47 4.52 5.42 3.73
CA ASP A 47 4.16 6.16 4.95
C ASP A 47 4.01 7.67 4.72
N ALA A 48 4.47 8.20 3.58
CA ALA A 48 4.47 9.64 3.31
C ALA A 48 4.09 9.95 1.86
N THR A 49 3.01 9.34 1.37
CA THR A 49 2.48 9.61 0.04
C THR A 49 1.82 10.98 -0.02
N THR A 50 2.25 11.84 -0.94
CA THR A 50 1.60 13.13 -1.19
C THR A 50 0.36 12.90 -2.04
N LEU A 51 -0.81 13.27 -1.51
CA LEU A 51 -2.10 13.24 -2.20
C LEU A 51 -2.46 14.66 -2.67
N TYR A 52 -2.80 14.79 -3.94
CA TYR A 52 -3.25 16.03 -4.56
C TYR A 52 -4.76 15.99 -4.78
N ARG A 53 -5.47 17.00 -4.28
CA ARG A 53 -6.89 17.23 -4.58
C ARG A 53 -7.01 18.39 -5.53
N ILE A 54 -7.21 18.08 -6.81
CA ILE A 54 -7.16 19.03 -7.91
C ILE A 54 -8.60 19.41 -8.28
N ASN A 55 -8.94 20.68 -8.20
CA ASN A 55 -10.24 21.18 -8.63
C ASN A 55 -10.18 21.55 -10.12
N MET A 56 -10.77 20.69 -10.94
CA MET A 56 -10.73 20.80 -12.39
C MET A 56 -11.80 21.77 -12.95
N GLY A 57 -12.64 22.37 -12.11
CA GLY A 57 -13.74 23.24 -12.53
C GLY A 57 -15.09 22.78 -12.00
N TRP A 58 -16.17 23.27 -12.60
CA TRP A 58 -17.53 22.98 -12.17
C TRP A 58 -17.97 21.57 -12.59
N ALA A 59 -18.75 20.87 -11.74
CA ALA A 59 -19.18 19.50 -12.03
C ALA A 59 -20.04 19.39 -13.30
N ASN A 60 -20.86 20.41 -13.58
CA ASN A 60 -21.80 20.47 -14.70
C ASN A 60 -21.29 21.32 -15.89
N GLN A 61 -19.97 21.46 -16.04
CA GLN A 61 -19.37 22.22 -17.13
C GLN A 61 -19.56 21.47 -18.46
N GLN A 62 -20.10 22.13 -19.49
CA GLN A 62 -20.33 21.50 -20.80
C GLN A 62 -18.98 21.16 -21.47
N SER A 63 -18.84 19.92 -21.93
CA SER A 63 -17.67 19.51 -22.71
C SER A 63 -17.74 20.04 -24.15
N PRO A 64 -16.62 20.49 -24.75
CA PRO A 64 -15.26 20.53 -24.20
C PRO A 64 -14.95 21.90 -23.57
N ALA A 65 -14.69 21.94 -22.27
CA ALA A 65 -14.21 23.14 -21.60
C ALA A 65 -12.86 22.91 -20.93
N ALA A 66 -11.99 23.92 -20.99
CA ALA A 66 -10.66 23.87 -20.41
C ALA A 66 -10.73 23.78 -18.87
N PRO A 67 -9.93 22.93 -18.21
CA PRO A 67 -9.91 22.80 -16.75
C PRO A 67 -9.54 24.09 -16.03
N GLY A 68 -10.08 24.24 -14.81
CA GLY A 68 -9.75 25.33 -13.89
C GLY A 68 -10.53 26.61 -14.14
N PHE A 69 -10.15 27.64 -13.41
CA PHE A 69 -10.89 28.90 -13.27
C PHE A 69 -10.06 30.07 -13.82
N LEU A 70 -10.73 31.11 -14.27
CA LEU A 70 -10.05 32.34 -14.68
C LEU A 70 -9.83 33.21 -13.44
N LEU A 71 -8.59 33.63 -13.22
CA LEU A 71 -8.18 34.51 -12.14
C LEU A 71 -7.73 35.84 -12.74
N ASN A 72 -8.27 36.95 -12.22
CA ASN A 72 -7.77 38.28 -12.55
C ASN A 72 -6.53 38.58 -11.71
N LEU A 73 -5.36 38.65 -12.35
CA LEU A 73 -4.07 38.79 -11.65
C LEU A 73 -3.87 40.18 -11.00
N GLU A 74 -4.59 41.19 -11.47
CA GLU A 74 -4.44 42.57 -10.98
C GLU A 74 -5.26 42.81 -9.71
N ARG A 75 -6.41 42.13 -9.58
CA ARG A 75 -7.32 42.32 -8.43
C ARG A 75 -7.38 41.14 -7.47
N GLY A 76 -6.87 39.97 -7.86
CA GLY A 76 -6.88 38.76 -7.02
C GLY A 76 -8.25 38.11 -6.86
N TYR A 77 -9.25 38.49 -7.67
CA TYR A 77 -10.59 37.88 -7.67
C TYR A 77 -10.72 36.84 -8.78
N TRP A 78 -11.46 35.76 -8.48
CA TRP A 78 -11.93 34.80 -9.46
C TRP A 78 -12.90 35.48 -10.44
N ALA A 79 -12.80 35.15 -11.72
CA ALA A 79 -13.81 35.56 -12.69
C ALA A 79 -15.10 34.79 -12.41
N SER A 80 -16.23 35.49 -12.58
CA SER A 80 -17.57 34.97 -12.30
C SER A 80 -17.85 33.66 -13.05
N ASN A 81 -18.69 32.82 -12.43
CA ASN A 81 -19.19 31.62 -13.06
C ASN A 81 -20.01 32.02 -14.31
N PRO A 82 -19.78 31.47 -15.52
CA PRO A 82 -20.54 31.85 -16.72
C PRO A 82 -22.06 31.56 -16.65
N LYS A 83 -22.55 30.96 -15.55
CA LYS A 83 -23.98 30.77 -15.27
C LYS A 83 -24.59 31.84 -14.36
N ASP A 84 -23.77 32.71 -13.78
CA ASP A 84 -24.23 33.80 -12.90
C ASP A 84 -24.16 35.12 -13.67
N THR A 85 -25.25 35.46 -14.36
CA THR A 85 -25.35 36.64 -15.23
C THR A 85 -25.52 37.96 -14.48
N ASP A 86 -25.66 37.91 -13.15
CA ASP A 86 -25.92 39.06 -12.29
C ASP A 86 -24.71 39.48 -11.41
N ASP A 87 -23.51 38.94 -11.65
CA ASP A 87 -22.32 39.34 -10.88
C ASP A 87 -21.82 40.75 -11.29
N PRO A 88 -21.90 41.77 -10.39
CA PRO A 88 -21.44 43.13 -10.70
C PRO A 88 -19.93 43.24 -10.98
N ASN A 89 -19.13 42.19 -10.76
CA ASN A 89 -17.72 42.14 -11.14
C ASN A 89 -17.46 41.83 -12.63
N ASP A 90 -18.49 41.54 -13.43
CA ASP A 90 -18.38 41.14 -14.85
C ASP A 90 -17.93 42.27 -15.81
N LYS A 91 -17.44 43.40 -15.28
CA LYS A 91 -16.97 44.56 -16.05
C LYS A 91 -15.47 44.83 -15.97
N ALA A 92 -14.65 43.84 -15.64
CA ALA A 92 -13.21 44.05 -15.44
C ALA A 92 -12.35 43.59 -16.63
N ALA A 93 -12.02 44.53 -17.51
CA ALA A 93 -10.85 44.43 -18.38
C ALA A 93 -9.57 44.40 -17.52
N GLY A 94 -8.77 43.35 -17.68
CA GLY A 94 -7.50 43.11 -16.98
C GLY A 94 -6.90 41.77 -17.43
N SER A 95 -5.62 41.54 -17.13
CA SER A 95 -4.97 40.28 -17.51
C SER A 95 -5.56 39.08 -16.75
N GLN A 96 -6.29 38.22 -17.47
CA GLN A 96 -6.85 36.99 -16.93
C GLN A 96 -5.92 35.81 -17.18
N LYS A 97 -5.70 34.98 -16.16
CA LYS A 97 -4.94 33.73 -16.28
C LYS A 97 -5.79 32.57 -15.81
N ARG A 98 -5.79 31.48 -16.56
CA ARG A 98 -6.44 30.23 -16.16
C ARG A 98 -5.55 29.51 -15.15
N VAL A 99 -6.11 29.14 -14.01
CA VAL A 99 -5.41 28.43 -12.94
C VAL A 99 -6.24 27.22 -12.50
N VAL A 100 -5.56 26.15 -12.12
CA VAL A 100 -6.17 24.92 -11.59
C VAL A 100 -5.76 24.81 -10.13
N PRO A 101 -6.64 25.19 -9.18
CA PRO A 101 -6.30 25.12 -7.78
C PRO A 101 -6.23 23.66 -7.32
N TYR A 102 -5.28 23.38 -6.44
CA TYR A 102 -5.15 22.09 -5.78
C TYR A 102 -4.73 22.29 -4.33
N VAL A 103 -5.03 21.30 -3.49
CA VAL A 103 -4.46 21.18 -2.15
C VAL A 103 -3.71 19.87 -2.04
N THR A 104 -2.72 19.82 -1.15
CA THR A 104 -1.92 18.63 -0.89
C THR A 104 -2.09 18.18 0.56
N ASP A 105 -2.07 16.88 0.76
CA ASP A 105 -1.99 16.24 2.08
C ASP A 105 -0.97 15.10 1.99
N THR A 106 -0.33 14.75 3.10
CA THR A 106 0.64 13.64 3.16
C THR A 106 0.07 12.55 4.04
N LYS A 107 -0.12 11.36 3.47
CA LYS A 107 -0.77 10.22 4.13
C LYS A 107 0.01 8.92 3.96
N ASN A 108 -0.20 8.01 4.90
CA ASN A 108 0.04 6.59 4.67
C ASN A 108 -0.94 6.13 3.58
N ALA A 109 -0.43 5.65 2.45
CA ALA A 109 -1.27 5.25 1.33
C ALA A 109 -0.78 3.97 0.67
N LEU A 110 -1.74 3.18 0.18
CA LEU A 110 -1.57 1.94 -0.54
C LEU A 110 -2.28 2.05 -1.89
N ILE A 111 -1.54 1.76 -2.96
CA ILE A 111 -2.10 1.57 -4.29
C ILE A 111 -2.22 0.07 -4.54
N MET A 112 -3.43 -0.36 -4.90
CA MET A 112 -3.75 -1.71 -5.29
C MET A 112 -4.10 -1.74 -6.78
N ALA A 113 -3.20 -2.29 -7.59
CA ALA A 113 -3.34 -2.40 -9.04
C ALA A 113 -3.62 -3.84 -9.46
N PHE A 114 -4.54 -4.03 -10.40
CA PHE A 114 -5.02 -5.35 -10.82
C PHE A 114 -4.59 -5.67 -12.24
N ASP A 115 -4.10 -6.89 -12.45
CA ASP A 115 -3.68 -7.35 -13.78
C ASP A 115 -4.78 -8.08 -14.54
N THR A 116 -5.63 -8.80 -13.81
CA THR A 116 -6.66 -9.67 -14.39
C THR A 116 -8.07 -9.09 -14.27
N LEU A 117 -8.27 -8.13 -13.37
CA LEU A 117 -9.57 -7.52 -13.09
C LEU A 117 -9.67 -6.14 -13.77
N SER A 118 -10.48 -6.06 -14.84
CA SER A 118 -10.73 -4.81 -15.58
C SER A 118 -12.21 -4.44 -15.71
N ASP A 119 -13.12 -5.30 -15.24
CA ASP A 119 -14.56 -5.03 -15.22
C ASP A 119 -14.88 -3.92 -14.20
N PRO A 120 -15.45 -2.76 -14.62
CA PRO A 120 -15.79 -1.67 -13.72
C PRO A 120 -16.74 -2.06 -12.59
N VAL A 121 -17.67 -2.99 -12.85
CA VAL A 121 -18.63 -3.51 -11.85
C VAL A 121 -17.89 -4.31 -10.79
N ALA A 122 -16.98 -5.19 -11.21
CA ALA A 122 -16.16 -5.95 -10.28
C ALA A 122 -15.18 -5.06 -9.51
N MET A 123 -14.55 -4.07 -10.14
CA MET A 123 -13.66 -3.11 -9.48
C MET A 123 -14.38 -2.26 -8.43
N ALA A 124 -15.58 -1.74 -8.73
CA ALA A 124 -16.38 -0.99 -7.76
C ALA A 124 -16.80 -1.87 -6.57
N SER A 125 -17.25 -3.09 -6.86
CA SER A 125 -17.67 -4.06 -5.84
C SER A 125 -16.50 -4.48 -4.95
N LEU A 126 -15.33 -4.73 -5.55
CA LEU A 126 -14.12 -5.11 -4.83
C LEU A 126 -13.61 -3.99 -3.95
N GLN A 127 -13.59 -2.74 -4.45
CA GLN A 127 -13.24 -1.57 -3.64
C GLN A 127 -14.09 -1.48 -2.39
N SER A 128 -15.41 -1.64 -2.53
CA SER A 128 -16.31 -1.60 -1.39
C SER A 128 -16.07 -2.77 -0.43
N ALA A 129 -16.00 -4.00 -0.96
CA ALA A 129 -15.81 -5.20 -0.15
C ALA A 129 -14.47 -5.20 0.61
N PHE A 130 -13.38 -4.76 -0.03
CA PHE A 130 -12.07 -4.69 0.61
C PHE A 130 -12.00 -3.58 1.65
N LYS A 131 -12.62 -2.42 1.40
CA LYS A 131 -12.69 -1.36 2.41
C LYS A 131 -13.35 -1.88 3.69
N GLU A 132 -14.51 -2.52 3.56
CA GLU A 132 -15.24 -3.13 4.68
C GLU A 132 -14.45 -4.28 5.32
N ALA A 133 -13.79 -5.12 4.53
CA ALA A 133 -12.98 -6.22 5.04
C ALA A 133 -11.77 -5.72 5.86
N ILE A 134 -11.08 -4.69 5.39
CA ILE A 134 -9.96 -4.06 6.13
C ILE A 134 -10.50 -3.48 7.44
N GLN A 135 -11.62 -2.77 7.40
CA GLN A 135 -12.21 -2.17 8.60
C GLN A 135 -12.62 -3.23 9.63
N LYS A 136 -13.28 -4.31 9.19
CA LYS A 136 -13.70 -5.42 10.06
C LYS A 136 -12.51 -6.19 10.62
N HIS A 137 -11.52 -6.51 9.80
CA HIS A 137 -10.36 -7.31 10.21
C HIS A 137 -9.48 -6.56 11.22
N PHE A 138 -9.18 -5.30 10.96
CA PHE A 138 -8.35 -4.46 11.83
C PHE A 138 -9.14 -3.72 12.92
N GLN A 139 -10.46 -3.90 12.96
CA GLN A 139 -11.36 -3.30 13.95
C GLN A 139 -11.24 -1.77 14.05
N ILE A 140 -11.16 -1.11 12.90
CA ILE A 140 -11.08 0.36 12.80
C ILE A 140 -12.42 0.98 12.45
N GLU A 141 -12.57 2.27 12.79
CA GLU A 141 -13.77 3.01 12.44
C GLU A 141 -13.80 3.39 10.95
N PRO A 142 -15.00 3.52 10.33
CA PRO A 142 -15.11 3.84 8.91
C PRO A 142 -14.39 5.12 8.47
N ARG A 143 -14.24 6.09 9.38
CA ARG A 143 -13.58 7.37 9.13
C ARG A 143 -12.05 7.28 9.10
N GLU A 144 -11.46 6.19 9.57
CA GLU A 144 -10.00 6.05 9.67
C GLU A 144 -9.37 5.55 8.37
N LEU A 145 -10.17 4.94 7.48
CA LEU A 145 -9.74 4.43 6.19
C LEU A 145 -10.60 4.99 5.07
N SER A 146 -9.95 5.64 4.11
CA SER A 146 -10.59 6.10 2.88
C SER A 146 -10.09 5.29 1.68
N CYS A 147 -10.95 5.15 0.67
CA CYS A 147 -10.60 4.49 -0.58
C CYS A 147 -11.18 5.22 -1.79
N GLU A 148 -10.45 5.24 -2.90
CA GLU A 148 -10.86 5.90 -4.14
C GLU A 148 -10.49 5.09 -5.38
N ALA A 149 -11.37 5.12 -6.38
CA ALA A 149 -11.10 4.51 -7.68
C ALA A 149 -10.19 5.42 -8.51
N MET A 150 -9.07 4.88 -8.99
CA MET A 150 -8.06 5.62 -9.73
C MET A 150 -8.00 5.19 -11.21
N PRO A 151 -7.78 6.14 -12.14
CA PRO A 151 -7.75 7.59 -11.92
C PRO A 151 -9.14 8.24 -11.72
N SER A 152 -10.23 7.50 -11.91
CA SER A 152 -11.59 8.03 -11.73
C SER A 152 -12.64 6.93 -11.61
N LEU A 153 -13.85 7.27 -11.14
CA LEU A 153 -14.99 6.35 -11.05
C LEU A 153 -15.38 5.69 -12.39
N ASN A 154 -15.14 6.37 -13.52
CA ASN A 154 -15.46 5.88 -14.86
C ASN A 154 -14.33 5.06 -15.51
N ASN A 155 -13.14 5.05 -14.91
CA ASN A 155 -11.96 4.38 -15.42
C ASN A 155 -11.18 3.83 -14.22
N ARG A 156 -11.65 2.70 -13.70
CA ARG A 156 -11.13 2.06 -12.48
C ARG A 156 -10.00 1.12 -12.85
N LYS A 157 -8.77 1.60 -12.75
CA LYS A 157 -7.55 0.81 -12.99
C LYS A 157 -6.93 0.32 -11.71
N GLU A 158 -7.02 1.14 -10.67
CA GLU A 158 -6.39 0.91 -9.38
C GLU A 158 -7.33 1.39 -8.28
N ILE A 159 -7.09 0.92 -7.06
CA ILE A 159 -7.75 1.41 -5.86
C ILE A 159 -6.69 2.05 -4.98
N LEU A 160 -6.87 3.33 -4.68
CA LEU A 160 -6.07 4.05 -3.69
C LEU A 160 -6.74 3.90 -2.33
N PHE A 161 -6.04 3.33 -1.36
CA PHE A 161 -6.40 3.38 0.06
C PHE A 161 -5.48 4.36 0.78
N TYR A 162 -6.01 5.14 1.72
CA TYR A 162 -5.19 5.97 2.60
C TYR A 162 -5.79 6.05 4.00
N GLU A 163 -4.91 6.11 4.99
CA GLU A 163 -5.29 6.28 6.40
C GLU A 163 -5.62 7.76 6.61
N ALA A 164 -6.84 8.03 7.06
CA ALA A 164 -7.35 9.40 7.22
C ALA A 164 -6.93 10.02 8.57
N SER A 165 -6.66 9.18 9.57
CA SER A 165 -6.19 9.60 10.90
C SER A 165 -4.74 10.13 10.86
N GLU A 166 -4.46 11.18 11.63
CA GLU A 166 -3.08 11.68 11.81
C GLU A 166 -2.21 10.63 12.51
N GLY A 167 -0.97 10.45 12.04
CA GLY A 167 -0.01 9.49 12.58
C GLY A 167 -0.12 8.07 12.02
N GLY A 168 -1.28 7.70 11.46
CA GLY A 168 -1.51 6.42 10.80
C GLY A 168 -1.55 5.22 11.77
N ALA A 169 -2.39 4.24 11.44
CA ALA A 169 -2.52 3.01 12.22
C ALA A 169 -1.53 1.92 11.77
N GLY A 170 -0.81 2.14 10.67
CA GLY A 170 0.12 1.16 10.10
C GLY A 170 -0.58 -0.06 9.50
N ILE A 171 -1.88 0.04 9.23
CA ILE A 171 -2.73 -1.03 8.71
C ILE A 171 -2.35 -1.32 7.27
N LEU A 172 -2.24 -0.26 6.46
CA LEU A 172 -1.89 -0.39 5.04
C LEU A 172 -0.48 -0.95 4.84
N ARG A 173 0.42 -0.75 5.80
CA ARG A 173 1.74 -1.37 5.81
C ARG A 173 1.65 -2.89 5.95
N GLN A 174 0.77 -3.40 6.80
CA GLN A 174 0.61 -4.85 7.03
C GLN A 174 0.13 -5.56 5.76
N LEU A 175 -0.69 -4.92 4.92
CA LEU A 175 -1.14 -5.50 3.64
C LEU A 175 0.02 -5.80 2.67
N VAL A 176 1.15 -5.11 2.81
CA VAL A 176 2.34 -5.27 1.95
C VAL A 176 3.40 -6.16 2.61
N GLU A 177 3.44 -6.19 3.94
CA GLU A 177 4.49 -6.89 4.68
C GLU A 177 4.11 -8.28 5.15
N ASP A 178 2.85 -8.50 5.55
CA ASP A 178 2.39 -9.80 6.04
C ASP A 178 1.72 -10.57 4.89
N PRO A 179 2.32 -11.70 4.44
CA PRO A 179 1.76 -12.49 3.36
C PRO A 179 0.34 -13.04 3.62
N LYS A 180 -0.08 -13.12 4.88
CA LYS A 180 -1.36 -13.73 5.28
C LYS A 180 -2.53 -12.76 5.18
N VAL A 181 -2.26 -11.44 5.22
CA VAL A 181 -3.32 -10.43 5.35
C VAL A 181 -4.24 -10.40 4.14
N ILE A 182 -3.72 -10.40 2.91
CA ILE A 182 -4.58 -10.36 1.71
C ILE A 182 -5.50 -11.59 1.61
N PRO A 183 -5.01 -12.84 1.80
CA PRO A 183 -5.88 -14.02 1.90
C PRO A 183 -6.95 -13.91 2.99
N LEU A 184 -6.60 -13.39 4.17
CA LEU A 184 -7.55 -13.19 5.27
C LEU A 184 -8.61 -12.13 4.93
N LEU A 185 -8.20 -11.03 4.30
CA LEU A 185 -9.12 -9.99 3.82
C LEU A 185 -10.05 -10.52 2.73
N ALA A 186 -9.57 -11.38 1.83
CA ALA A 186 -10.39 -12.01 0.81
C ALA A 186 -11.46 -12.94 1.42
N ARG A 187 -11.09 -13.73 2.44
CA ARG A 187 -12.04 -14.53 3.23
C ARG A 187 -13.08 -13.63 3.90
N CYS A 188 -12.64 -12.57 4.59
CA CYS A 188 -13.53 -11.62 5.24
C CYS A 188 -14.48 -10.92 4.24
N ALA A 189 -13.98 -10.58 3.05
CA ALA A 189 -14.78 -9.98 1.99
C ALA A 189 -15.84 -10.94 1.44
N LEU A 190 -15.56 -12.25 1.35
CA LEU A 190 -16.57 -13.26 0.99
C LEU A 190 -17.70 -13.30 2.02
N GLU A 191 -17.36 -13.33 3.32
CA GLU A 191 -18.36 -13.30 4.39
C GLU A 191 -19.22 -12.03 4.35
N ILE A 192 -18.59 -10.86 4.14
CA ILE A 192 -19.29 -9.58 3.98
C ILE A 192 -20.24 -9.65 2.79
N CYS A 193 -19.82 -10.29 1.69
CA CYS A 193 -20.66 -10.54 0.52
C CYS A 193 -21.70 -11.66 0.70
N HIS A 194 -21.91 -12.15 1.92
CA HIS A 194 -22.83 -13.24 2.28
C HIS A 194 -22.51 -14.57 1.58
N PHE A 195 -21.26 -14.79 1.20
CA PHE A 195 -20.80 -16.10 0.74
C PHE A 195 -20.11 -16.84 1.88
N ASP A 196 -20.41 -18.12 1.98
CA ASP A 196 -19.60 -19.02 2.79
C ASP A 196 -18.20 -19.13 2.16
N PRO A 197 -17.11 -18.79 2.87
CA PRO A 197 -15.79 -18.73 2.23
C PRO A 197 -15.26 -20.08 1.76
N ASP A 198 -15.68 -21.18 2.40
CA ASP A 198 -15.14 -22.51 2.12
C ASP A 198 -15.93 -23.22 1.01
N THR A 199 -17.25 -23.02 0.96
CA THR A 199 -18.16 -23.66 -0.01
C THR A 199 -18.58 -22.73 -1.17
N LEU A 200 -18.47 -21.41 -1.00
CA LEU A 200 -19.04 -20.36 -1.85
C LEU A 200 -20.56 -20.39 -1.96
N GLU A 201 -21.25 -21.06 -1.04
CA GLU A 201 -22.70 -21.02 -0.96
C GLU A 201 -23.19 -19.60 -0.64
N ASP A 202 -24.26 -19.17 -1.31
CA ASP A 202 -24.88 -17.88 -1.10
C ASP A 202 -25.83 -17.91 0.11
N GLN A 203 -25.33 -17.48 1.26
CA GLN A 203 -26.10 -17.37 2.50
C GLN A 203 -27.02 -16.14 2.51
N GLY A 204 -26.88 -15.25 1.54
CA GLY A 204 -27.67 -14.03 1.38
C GLY A 204 -28.80 -14.14 0.36
N ALA A 205 -29.06 -15.31 -0.23
CA ALA A 205 -29.96 -15.48 -1.36
C ALA A 205 -31.37 -14.87 -1.16
N ASP A 206 -31.90 -14.96 0.07
CA ASP A 206 -33.24 -14.45 0.42
C ASP A 206 -33.25 -12.98 0.87
N THR A 207 -32.10 -12.41 1.23
CA THR A 207 -32.01 -11.08 1.89
C THR A 207 -31.19 -10.06 1.11
N CYS A 208 -30.35 -10.50 0.18
CA CYS A 208 -29.44 -9.67 -0.60
C CYS A 208 -29.40 -10.14 -2.06
N GLY A 209 -29.86 -9.28 -2.96
CA GLY A 209 -29.64 -9.44 -4.40
C GLY A 209 -28.20 -9.12 -4.77
N LYS A 210 -27.99 -8.09 -5.58
CA LYS A 210 -26.65 -7.67 -6.03
C LYS A 210 -25.81 -7.01 -4.93
N ALA A 211 -26.43 -6.21 -4.09
CA ALA A 211 -25.80 -5.51 -2.98
C ALA A 211 -26.86 -5.08 -1.96
N CYS A 212 -26.46 -4.92 -0.69
CA CYS A 212 -27.25 -4.38 0.39
C CYS A 212 -26.36 -3.59 1.37
N TYR A 213 -26.95 -2.87 2.32
CA TYR A 213 -26.23 -2.07 3.33
C TYR A 213 -25.45 -2.91 4.36
N ASN A 214 -25.70 -4.21 4.42
CA ASN A 214 -24.92 -5.13 5.26
C ASN A 214 -23.72 -5.75 4.49
N CYS A 215 -23.51 -5.39 3.21
CA CYS A 215 -22.41 -5.92 2.40
C CYS A 215 -21.61 -4.84 1.66
N LEU A 216 -22.18 -4.25 0.59
CA LEU A 216 -21.46 -3.34 -0.32
C LEU A 216 -22.02 -1.92 -0.32
N LEU A 217 -23.28 -1.71 0.05
CA LEU A 217 -23.85 -0.36 0.01
C LEU A 217 -23.42 0.41 1.25
N ASP A 218 -22.89 1.61 1.02
CA ASP A 218 -22.61 2.59 2.07
C ASP A 218 -23.14 3.97 1.66
N TYR A 219 -23.36 4.86 2.63
CA TYR A 219 -23.78 6.22 2.32
C TYR A 219 -22.71 7.01 1.57
N ALA A 220 -21.42 6.73 1.78
CA ALA A 220 -20.33 7.42 1.08
C ALA A 220 -20.14 6.96 -0.37
N ASN A 221 -20.65 5.78 -0.75
CA ASN A 221 -20.50 5.21 -2.09
C ASN A 221 -21.79 5.26 -2.94
N GLN A 222 -22.74 6.14 -2.61
CA GLN A 222 -24.02 6.27 -3.31
C GLN A 222 -23.92 6.38 -4.84
N SER A 223 -22.88 7.05 -5.37
CA SER A 223 -22.64 7.14 -6.81
C SER A 223 -22.39 5.78 -7.48
N ASP A 224 -21.91 4.81 -6.71
CA ASP A 224 -21.54 3.48 -7.18
C ASP A 224 -22.66 2.46 -6.98
N HIS A 225 -23.75 2.77 -6.26
CA HIS A 225 -24.81 1.80 -5.91
C HIS A 225 -25.35 1.00 -7.10
N GLN A 226 -25.44 1.62 -8.27
CA GLN A 226 -25.93 0.95 -9.49
C GLN A 226 -24.91 -0.04 -10.09
N LEU A 227 -23.63 0.10 -9.76
CA LEU A 227 -22.52 -0.75 -10.21
C LEU A 227 -22.21 -1.88 -9.24
N LEU A 228 -22.67 -1.84 -7.98
CA LEU A 228 -22.27 -2.82 -6.97
C LEU A 228 -22.99 -4.15 -7.17
N ASP A 229 -22.21 -5.22 -7.30
CA ASP A 229 -22.65 -6.58 -7.55
C ASP A 229 -21.69 -7.60 -6.93
N ARG A 230 -22.08 -8.15 -5.77
CA ARG A 230 -21.28 -9.11 -5.00
C ARG A 230 -20.94 -10.39 -5.76
N PHE A 231 -21.78 -10.80 -6.71
CA PHE A 231 -21.53 -12.02 -7.49
C PHE A 231 -20.36 -11.84 -8.45
N ARG A 232 -20.04 -10.60 -8.86
CA ARG A 232 -18.99 -10.29 -9.83
C ARG A 232 -17.58 -10.41 -9.27
N ILE A 233 -17.45 -10.45 -7.95
CA ILE A 233 -16.16 -10.56 -7.26
C ILE A 233 -15.97 -11.89 -6.54
N ARG A 234 -17.02 -12.72 -6.41
CA ARG A 234 -16.97 -13.99 -5.64
C ARG A 234 -15.81 -14.89 -6.05
N ASP A 235 -15.69 -15.19 -7.34
CA ASP A 235 -14.67 -16.13 -7.82
C ASP A 235 -13.25 -15.52 -7.72
N PHE A 236 -13.12 -14.21 -7.93
CA PHE A 236 -11.86 -13.50 -7.73
C PHE A 236 -11.42 -13.49 -6.26
N LEU A 237 -12.36 -13.26 -5.33
CA LEU A 237 -12.09 -13.36 -3.89
C LEU A 237 -11.69 -14.78 -3.48
N LYS A 238 -12.32 -15.81 -4.06
CA LYS A 238 -11.92 -17.21 -3.86
C LYS A 238 -10.47 -17.44 -4.29
N GLU A 239 -10.08 -16.91 -5.45
CA GLU A 239 -8.70 -17.00 -5.94
C GLU A 239 -7.73 -16.28 -5.01
N LEU A 240 -8.08 -15.09 -4.52
CA LEU A 240 -7.26 -14.32 -3.57
C LEU A 240 -7.11 -15.01 -2.21
N MET A 241 -8.13 -15.74 -1.75
CA MET A 241 -8.05 -16.49 -0.49
C MET A 241 -6.99 -17.60 -0.53
N ALA A 242 -6.68 -18.11 -1.73
CA ALA A 242 -5.63 -19.11 -1.95
C ALA A 242 -4.35 -18.50 -2.54
N ALA A 243 -4.25 -17.17 -2.59
CA ALA A 243 -3.12 -16.50 -3.20
C ALA A 243 -1.90 -16.46 -2.27
N GLU A 244 -0.73 -16.46 -2.88
CA GLU A 244 0.56 -16.28 -2.23
C GLU A 244 0.97 -14.81 -2.39
N CYS A 245 1.15 -14.13 -1.26
CA CYS A 245 1.63 -12.76 -1.23
C CYS A 245 3.14 -12.75 -1.03
N LYS A 246 3.85 -11.97 -1.85
CA LYS A 246 5.31 -11.90 -1.86
C LYS A 246 5.77 -10.48 -1.53
N PRO A 247 6.02 -10.18 -0.25
CA PRO A 247 6.63 -8.92 0.16
C PRO A 247 8.02 -8.76 -0.45
N ALA A 248 8.34 -7.60 -0.99
CA ALA A 248 9.69 -7.30 -1.47
C ALA A 248 10.68 -6.97 -0.33
N GLY A 249 10.19 -6.69 0.88
CA GLY A 249 11.02 -6.22 2.00
C GLY A 249 11.55 -4.79 1.82
N GLY A 250 10.93 -4.00 0.94
CA GLY A 250 11.26 -2.61 0.64
C GLY A 250 10.98 -2.26 -0.82
N ARG A 251 11.83 -1.44 -1.42
CA ARG A 251 11.64 -0.89 -2.77
C ARG A 251 11.98 -1.92 -3.87
N GLY A 252 11.20 -1.92 -4.97
CA GLY A 252 11.41 -2.78 -6.14
C GLY A 252 10.78 -4.17 -5.99
N SER A 253 10.88 -5.01 -7.02
CA SER A 253 10.33 -6.37 -6.92
C SER A 253 11.17 -7.24 -5.99
N ARG A 254 10.53 -8.23 -5.36
CA ARG A 254 11.23 -9.21 -4.52
C ARG A 254 12.33 -9.92 -5.31
N GLU A 255 12.04 -10.33 -6.55
CA GLU A 255 12.98 -11.04 -7.42
C GLU A 255 14.23 -10.20 -7.71
N GLU A 256 14.05 -8.95 -8.16
CA GLU A 256 15.17 -8.04 -8.42
C GLU A 256 16.04 -7.84 -7.19
N ARG A 257 15.41 -7.70 -6.02
CA ARG A 257 16.10 -7.54 -4.75
C ARG A 257 16.90 -8.77 -4.36
N MET A 258 16.30 -9.96 -4.43
CA MET A 258 16.98 -11.20 -4.09
C MET A 258 18.17 -11.44 -5.03
N ILE A 259 18.05 -11.11 -6.32
CA ILE A 259 19.18 -11.13 -7.27
C ILE A 259 20.28 -10.14 -6.83
N ALA A 260 19.92 -8.91 -6.44
CA ALA A 260 20.88 -7.91 -6.00
C ALA A 260 21.61 -8.29 -4.71
N LEU A 261 20.91 -8.90 -3.73
CA LEU A 261 21.48 -9.40 -2.49
C LEU A 261 22.44 -10.56 -2.75
N ARG A 262 22.03 -11.57 -3.54
CA ARG A 262 22.86 -12.72 -3.89
C ARG A 262 24.16 -12.33 -4.60
N LYS A 263 24.16 -11.25 -5.38
CA LYS A 263 25.37 -10.73 -6.05
C LYS A 263 26.41 -10.16 -5.08
N ARG A 264 26.01 -9.80 -3.87
CA ARG A 264 26.89 -9.25 -2.82
C ARG A 264 27.31 -10.29 -1.77
N CYS A 265 26.85 -11.53 -1.87
CA CYS A 265 27.26 -12.57 -0.94
C CYS A 265 28.72 -12.96 -1.17
N ASP A 266 29.49 -13.08 -0.10
CA ASP A 266 30.89 -13.52 -0.12
C ASP A 266 31.02 -15.03 0.10
N SER A 267 29.97 -15.69 0.62
CA SER A 267 29.97 -17.13 0.89
C SER A 267 28.73 -17.87 0.37
N GLU A 268 28.87 -19.19 0.19
CA GLU A 268 27.74 -20.06 -0.13
C GLU A 268 26.76 -20.21 1.05
N LEU A 269 27.21 -19.98 2.28
CA LEU A 269 26.33 -20.00 3.46
C LEU A 269 25.37 -18.81 3.45
N GLU A 270 25.84 -17.62 3.08
CA GLU A 270 24.98 -16.44 2.92
C GLU A 270 23.94 -16.65 1.82
N LYS A 271 24.31 -17.26 0.69
CA LYS A 271 23.35 -17.61 -0.38
C LYS A 271 22.31 -18.61 0.12
N LYS A 272 22.75 -19.66 0.82
CA LYS A 272 21.86 -20.65 1.44
C LYS A 272 20.89 -19.99 2.43
N TRP A 273 21.34 -18.99 3.18
CA TRP A 273 20.50 -18.25 4.13
C TRP A 273 19.44 -17.45 3.39
N LEU A 274 19.80 -16.74 2.31
CA LEU A 274 18.84 -16.07 1.44
C LEU A 274 17.84 -17.03 0.78
N ASP A 275 18.28 -18.23 0.41
CA ASP A 275 17.38 -19.24 -0.15
C ASP A 275 16.33 -19.72 0.86
N GLN A 276 16.68 -19.80 2.14
CA GLN A 276 15.68 -20.07 3.19
C GLN A 276 14.72 -18.90 3.41
N ILE A 277 15.21 -17.65 3.39
CA ILE A 277 14.35 -16.47 3.42
C ILE A 277 13.32 -16.51 2.28
N ASP A 278 13.74 -16.95 1.10
CA ASP A 278 12.85 -17.07 -0.05
C ASP A 278 11.88 -18.25 0.07
N GLN A 279 12.38 -19.41 0.46
CA GLN A 279 11.59 -20.61 0.65
C GLN A 279 10.46 -20.42 1.67
N PHE A 280 10.73 -19.71 2.76
CA PHE A 280 9.78 -19.48 3.84
C PHE A 280 8.98 -18.17 3.70
N MET A 281 9.12 -17.46 2.57
CA MET A 281 8.51 -16.15 2.31
C MET A 281 8.74 -15.12 3.43
N LEU A 282 9.91 -15.19 4.05
CA LEU A 282 10.34 -14.23 5.06
C LEU A 282 10.73 -12.89 4.42
N ARG A 283 10.77 -11.85 5.25
CA ARG A 283 11.15 -10.49 4.86
C ARG A 283 12.63 -10.47 4.44
N PRO A 284 12.97 -10.07 3.20
CA PRO A 284 14.35 -9.95 2.77
C PRO A 284 15.07 -8.77 3.45
N PRO A 285 16.40 -8.87 3.67
CA PRO A 285 17.17 -7.79 4.27
C PRO A 285 17.21 -6.54 3.39
N GLY A 286 17.42 -5.40 4.04
CA GLY A 286 17.62 -4.06 3.47
C GLY A 286 18.83 -3.95 2.56
N ALA A 287 19.94 -4.52 3.01
CA ALA A 287 21.22 -4.50 2.33
C ALA A 287 22.03 -5.75 2.68
N ALA A 288 22.99 -6.05 1.82
CA ALA A 288 24.09 -6.95 2.10
C ALA A 288 25.38 -6.13 2.27
N GLN A 289 26.25 -6.53 3.20
CA GLN A 289 27.54 -5.90 3.48
C GLN A 289 27.43 -4.38 3.74
N HIS A 290 26.52 -4.00 4.65
CA HIS A 290 26.30 -2.59 4.99
C HIS A 290 27.28 -2.11 6.05
N LEU A 291 28.10 -1.08 5.76
CA LEU A 291 29.07 -0.57 6.74
C LEU A 291 28.36 0.20 7.87
N ILE A 292 28.41 -0.35 9.08
CA ILE A 292 27.99 0.37 10.29
C ILE A 292 29.21 1.14 10.80
N GLU A 293 29.37 2.39 10.34
CA GLU A 293 30.55 3.22 10.60
C GLU A 293 30.85 3.37 12.10
N SER A 294 29.81 3.62 12.90
CA SER A 294 29.90 3.78 14.37
C SER A 294 30.49 2.58 15.09
N CYS A 295 30.32 1.38 14.54
CA CYS A 295 30.81 0.13 15.08
C CYS A 295 31.95 -0.48 14.23
N SER A 296 32.36 0.20 13.15
CA SER A 296 33.42 -0.24 12.23
C SER A 296 33.29 -1.72 11.86
N THR A 297 32.09 -2.15 11.48
CA THR A 297 31.79 -3.55 11.14
C THR A 297 30.85 -3.64 9.95
N LEU A 298 30.91 -4.77 9.26
CA LEU A 298 30.11 -5.13 8.10
C LEU A 298 29.36 -6.43 8.45
N PRO A 299 28.08 -6.36 8.86
CA PRO A 299 27.24 -7.54 8.88
C PRO A 299 26.99 -8.06 7.47
N ASP A 300 26.78 -9.36 7.35
CA ASP A 300 26.47 -10.03 6.08
C ASP A 300 25.18 -9.46 5.49
N PHE A 301 24.17 -9.28 6.35
CA PHE A 301 22.92 -8.63 5.99
C PHE A 301 22.47 -7.61 7.02
N PHE A 302 21.73 -6.60 6.57
CA PHE A 302 21.26 -5.51 7.43
C PHE A 302 19.80 -5.14 7.15
N TYR A 303 19.00 -5.04 8.20
CA TYR A 303 17.61 -4.58 8.17
C TYR A 303 17.51 -3.18 8.76
N HIS A 304 17.52 -2.16 7.90
CA HIS A 304 17.51 -0.75 8.30
C HIS A 304 16.34 -0.38 9.21
N GLU A 305 15.13 -0.89 8.92
CA GLU A 305 13.92 -0.56 9.67
C GLU A 305 13.94 -1.07 11.11
N TYR A 306 14.70 -2.13 11.37
CA TYR A 306 14.79 -2.78 12.67
C TYR A 306 16.12 -2.50 13.38
N ASN A 307 17.02 -1.74 12.73
CA ASN A 307 18.42 -1.62 13.14
C ASN A 307 19.04 -2.99 13.47
N ALA A 308 18.75 -4.00 12.65
CA ALA A 308 19.20 -5.37 12.90
C ALA A 308 20.36 -5.77 11.98
N ALA A 309 21.46 -6.19 12.59
CA ALA A 309 22.68 -6.69 11.96
C ALA A 309 22.70 -8.21 12.01
N ILE A 310 22.82 -8.85 10.85
CA ILE A 310 22.77 -10.30 10.69
C ILE A 310 24.15 -10.82 10.30
N TYR A 311 24.63 -11.82 11.02
CA TYR A 311 25.88 -12.52 10.71
C TYR A 311 25.61 -14.00 10.44
N ILE A 312 26.26 -14.54 9.41
CA ILE A 312 26.18 -15.94 8.97
C ILE A 312 27.54 -16.59 9.22
N ASP A 313 27.66 -17.20 10.40
CA ASP A 313 28.94 -17.67 10.90
C ASP A 313 29.30 -19.05 10.35
N GLY A 314 30.27 -19.07 9.44
CA GLY A 314 30.86 -20.30 8.91
C GLY A 314 31.80 -21.03 9.89
N PRO A 315 32.36 -22.19 9.51
CA PRO A 315 33.20 -23.02 10.39
C PRO A 315 34.42 -22.33 11.01
N ILE A 316 34.93 -21.25 10.41
CA ILE A 316 36.06 -20.49 10.94
C ILE A 316 35.74 -19.79 12.27
N HIS A 317 34.46 -19.46 12.49
CA HIS A 317 33.95 -18.80 13.69
C HIS A 317 33.82 -19.75 14.88
N ASP A 318 34.06 -21.06 14.73
CA ASP A 318 34.14 -22.01 15.84
C ASP A 318 35.46 -21.87 16.64
N ARG A 319 36.42 -21.08 16.14
CA ARG A 319 37.74 -20.91 16.77
C ARG A 319 37.66 -19.94 17.95
N PRO A 320 38.30 -20.22 19.09
CA PRO A 320 38.22 -19.37 20.28
C PRO A 320 38.62 -17.89 20.06
N GLU A 321 39.54 -17.62 19.14
CA GLU A 321 39.96 -16.26 18.80
C GLU A 321 38.88 -15.50 18.02
N GLU A 322 38.18 -16.17 17.10
CA GLU A 322 37.11 -15.55 16.33
C GLU A 322 35.86 -15.34 17.19
N ILE A 323 35.51 -16.30 18.06
CA ILE A 323 34.42 -16.15 19.05
C ILE A 323 34.62 -14.89 19.90
N ARG A 324 35.85 -14.62 20.37
CA ARG A 324 36.12 -13.40 21.16
C ARG A 324 35.91 -12.12 20.36
N LYS A 325 36.39 -12.08 19.12
CA LYS A 325 36.19 -10.90 18.25
C LYS A 325 34.70 -10.69 17.94
N ASP A 326 34.00 -11.78 17.72
CA ASP A 326 32.57 -11.80 17.45
C ASP A 326 31.76 -11.28 18.64
N ASP A 327 32.12 -11.69 19.86
CA ASP A 327 31.54 -11.16 21.09
C ASP A 327 31.83 -9.67 21.26
N GLU A 328 33.05 -9.21 20.95
CA GLU A 328 33.42 -7.79 21.01
C GLU A 328 32.63 -6.94 20.00
N ILE A 329 32.44 -7.44 18.77
CA ILE A 329 31.60 -6.78 17.75
C ILE A 329 30.14 -6.73 18.22
N THR A 330 29.62 -7.84 18.72
CA THR A 330 28.24 -7.96 19.19
C THR A 330 27.96 -6.98 20.33
N ASN A 331 28.86 -6.93 21.33
CA ASN A 331 28.73 -6.01 22.46
C ASN A 331 28.76 -4.53 22.01
N ARG A 332 29.60 -4.17 21.05
CA ARG A 332 29.64 -2.80 20.50
C ARG A 332 28.36 -2.44 19.75
N LEU A 333 27.82 -3.35 18.96
CA LEU A 333 26.56 -3.14 18.24
C LEU A 333 25.38 -2.97 19.20
N ILE A 334 25.27 -3.86 20.20
CA ILE A 334 24.21 -3.77 21.22
C ILE A 334 24.32 -2.46 22.00
N ALA A 335 25.54 -2.05 22.39
CA ALA A 335 25.77 -0.79 23.08
C ALA A 335 25.39 0.44 22.22
N ALA A 336 25.45 0.33 20.90
CA ALA A 336 25.01 1.35 19.96
C ALA A 336 23.51 1.25 19.60
N GLY A 337 22.77 0.31 20.19
CA GLY A 337 21.33 0.17 20.01
C GLY A 337 20.91 -0.71 18.83
N TYR A 338 21.82 -1.48 18.25
CA TYR A 338 21.50 -2.43 17.19
C TYR A 338 21.05 -3.78 17.76
N ILE A 339 20.11 -4.42 17.07
CA ILE A 339 19.79 -5.83 17.30
C ILE A 339 20.82 -6.66 16.53
N VAL A 340 21.38 -7.69 17.16
CA VAL A 340 22.36 -8.59 16.51
C VAL A 340 21.80 -10.00 16.51
N VAL A 341 21.74 -10.62 15.34
CA VAL A 341 21.32 -12.01 15.18
C VAL A 341 22.41 -12.75 14.42
N ARG A 342 22.92 -13.84 15.01
CA ARG A 342 23.95 -14.68 14.41
C ARG A 342 23.39 -16.05 14.06
N PHE A 343 23.71 -16.54 12.88
CA PHE A 343 23.30 -17.85 12.39
C PHE A 343 24.54 -18.72 12.25
N GLN A 344 24.76 -19.64 13.20
CA GLN A 344 25.90 -20.54 13.10
C GLN A 344 25.61 -21.64 12.05
N HIS A 345 26.63 -22.02 11.28
CA HIS A 345 26.48 -23.03 10.21
C HIS A 345 25.98 -24.42 10.65
N LYS A 346 26.04 -24.74 11.94
CA LYS A 346 25.59 -26.02 12.53
C LYS A 346 24.20 -25.92 13.18
N GLU A 347 23.65 -24.73 13.33
CA GLU A 347 22.36 -24.51 13.98
C GLU A 347 21.18 -24.75 13.04
N ASP A 348 20.01 -24.96 13.63
CA ASP A 348 18.75 -24.99 12.91
C ASP A 348 18.23 -23.55 12.70
N TRP A 349 18.55 -22.99 11.53
CA TRP A 349 18.20 -21.61 11.18
C TRP A 349 16.69 -21.29 11.26
N PRO A 350 15.76 -22.19 10.88
CA PRO A 350 14.34 -22.06 11.17
C PRO A 350 14.00 -21.67 12.63
N GLU A 351 14.64 -22.27 13.63
CA GLU A 351 14.39 -21.89 15.03
C GLU A 351 14.81 -20.45 15.31
N ILE A 352 15.90 -19.99 14.71
CA ILE A 352 16.41 -18.62 14.89
C ILE A 352 15.44 -17.62 14.26
N PHE A 353 14.93 -17.90 13.06
CA PHE A 353 13.90 -17.08 12.43
C PHE A 353 12.64 -16.99 13.31
N GLN A 354 12.20 -18.10 13.89
CA GLN A 354 11.03 -18.15 14.79
C GLN A 354 11.18 -17.31 16.06
N ARG A 355 12.41 -17.11 16.55
CA ARG A 355 12.68 -16.27 17.74
C ARG A 355 12.62 -14.77 17.45
N HIS A 356 12.66 -14.37 16.18
CA HIS A 356 12.69 -12.98 15.73
C HIS A 356 11.63 -12.67 14.65
N PRO A 357 10.33 -12.93 14.92
CA PRO A 357 9.27 -12.71 13.94
C PRO A 357 9.05 -11.23 13.62
N ASP A 358 9.47 -10.33 14.50
CA ASP A 358 9.46 -8.89 14.29
C ASP A 358 10.36 -8.46 13.13
N ILE A 359 11.55 -9.09 13.02
CA ILE A 359 12.54 -8.78 11.98
C ILE A 359 12.24 -9.54 10.69
N PHE A 360 12.03 -10.85 10.78
CA PHE A 360 11.96 -11.74 9.62
C PHE A 360 10.53 -11.96 9.12
N GLY A 361 9.52 -11.69 9.93
CA GLY A 361 8.15 -12.15 9.70
C GLY A 361 7.91 -13.54 10.27
N GLU A 362 6.66 -13.97 10.30
CA GLU A 362 6.29 -15.29 10.79
C GLU A 362 6.67 -16.39 9.80
N LEU A 363 7.30 -17.44 10.30
CA LEU A 363 7.63 -18.64 9.53
C LEU A 363 6.36 -19.32 9.02
N GLN A 364 6.33 -19.56 7.71
CA GLN A 364 5.30 -20.37 7.08
C GLN A 364 5.72 -21.84 7.15
N VAL A 365 5.01 -22.62 7.98
CA VAL A 365 5.24 -24.07 8.18
C VAL A 365 4.33 -24.87 7.27
#